data_AF-A0A2G2YZV7-F1
#
_entry.id   AF-A0A2G2YZV7-F1
#
_cell.length_a   1.000
_cell.length_b   1.000
_cell.length_c   1.000
_cell.angle_alpha   90.00
_cell.angle_beta   90.00
_cell.angle_gamma   90.00
#
_symmetry.space_group_name_H-M   'P 1'
#
loop_
_entity.id
_entity.type
_entity.pdbx_description
1 polymer ?
#
loop_
_entity_poly.entity_id
_entity_poly.type
_entity_poly.pdbx_seq_one_letter_code
_entity_poly.pdbx_strand_id
1 'polypeptide(L)'
;MYWISMNRKLVDSYTTSKPWTRMHSTPKAVSKKPSEFSVDELEYELFRQFLEAKAKGANMSMAADSWLAFMDRLLMLRGDDVDEMHSLKGKMLHLVDIYYDALDAPKSGKKVSIPHDLKANKFPHYMEKGNPFSYHSTSILGQIYDHVDSFPDEDFCVTEIYKLPCFEVEIPPTCMELWRGRYEEYKKDMTRAMSSGSELRITSCNEVIKKYKTLLYGAVEFEQTVRKTEDVFNEALAIYHVTYDHARTTCCIEKCGFAWKVAGSALCRIHAIYSKEKGLPILPSILQEIL
;
A
#
# COMPACT_ATOMS: atom_id res chain seq x y z
N MET A 1 12.08 0.14 5.07
CA MET A 1 11.20 1.23 5.56
C MET A 1 10.77 0.87 6.98
N TYR A 2 10.66 1.85 7.87
CA TYR A 2 10.23 1.65 9.25
C TYR A 2 8.87 2.30 9.47
N TRP A 3 8.01 1.66 10.27
CA TRP A 3 6.82 2.30 10.79
C TRP A 3 7.19 3.03 12.08
N ILE A 4 7.00 4.35 12.10
CA ILE A 4 7.32 5.22 13.23
C ILE A 4 6.02 5.83 13.74
N SER A 5 5.67 5.59 15.00
CA SER A 5 4.51 6.20 15.67
C SER A 5 4.96 7.15 16.76
N MET A 6 4.45 8.39 16.69
CA MET A 6 4.65 9.43 17.72
C MET A 6 3.44 9.56 18.67
N ASN A 7 2.47 8.66 18.57
CA ASN A 7 1.28 8.71 19.42
C ASN A 7 1.62 8.32 20.86
N ARG A 8 1.59 9.31 21.77
CA ARG A 8 1.90 9.14 23.20
C ARG A 8 1.13 7.99 23.86
N LYS A 9 -0.17 7.87 23.61
CA LYS A 9 -0.99 6.80 24.23
C LYS A 9 -0.50 5.41 23.85
N LEU A 10 -0.07 5.22 22.61
CA LEU A 10 0.46 3.94 22.13
C LEU A 10 1.87 3.68 22.66
N VAL A 11 2.73 4.70 22.63
CA VAL A 11 4.13 4.60 23.11
C VAL A 11 4.19 4.33 24.61
N ASP A 12 3.42 5.08 25.41
CA ASP A 12 3.42 5.00 26.87
C ASP A 12 2.83 3.67 27.38
N SER A 13 1.97 3.02 26.58
CA SER A 13 1.36 1.71 26.91
C SER A 13 2.14 0.51 26.37
N TYR A 14 3.15 0.72 25.54
CA TYR A 14 3.89 -0.36 24.89
C TYR A 14 5.01 -0.90 25.79
N THR A 15 5.08 -2.22 25.94
CA THR A 15 6.19 -2.90 26.64
C THR A 15 6.97 -3.76 25.66
N THR A 16 8.29 -3.57 25.60
CA THR A 16 9.18 -4.33 24.71
C THR A 16 9.22 -5.80 25.12
N SER A 17 9.01 -6.70 24.15
CA SER A 17 9.17 -8.14 24.34
C SER A 17 10.60 -8.60 24.04
N LYS A 18 10.94 -9.83 24.46
CA LYS A 18 12.20 -10.45 24.05
C LYS A 18 12.20 -10.67 22.54
N PRO A 19 13.31 -10.40 21.84
CA PRO A 19 13.43 -10.70 20.42
C PRO A 19 13.16 -12.18 20.15
N TRP A 20 12.51 -12.46 19.02
CA TRP A 20 12.39 -13.84 18.54
C TRP A 20 13.77 -14.43 18.28
N THR A 21 13.93 -15.70 18.67
CA THR A 21 15.11 -16.51 18.36
C THR A 21 14.67 -17.73 17.59
N ARG A 22 15.34 -17.99 16.47
CA ARG A 22 15.06 -19.13 15.61
C ARG A 22 15.24 -20.45 16.36
N MET A 23 14.22 -21.31 16.33
CA MET A 23 14.28 -22.65 16.96
C MET A 23 14.42 -23.76 15.92
N HIS A 24 13.77 -23.61 14.77
CA HIS A 24 13.78 -24.57 13.67
C HIS A 24 14.41 -23.93 12.43
N SER A 25 15.08 -24.74 11.61
CA SER A 25 15.57 -24.33 10.30
C SER A 25 15.34 -25.44 9.30
N THR A 26 14.79 -25.07 8.15
CA THR A 26 14.74 -25.92 6.97
C THR A 26 16.18 -26.22 6.53
N PRO A 27 16.54 -27.50 6.32
CA PRO A 27 17.84 -27.86 5.77
C PRO A 27 18.07 -27.22 4.41
N LYS A 28 19.33 -26.92 4.09
CA LYS A 28 19.69 -26.47 2.74
C LYS A 28 19.44 -27.62 1.76
N ALA A 29 18.83 -27.31 0.61
CA ALA A 29 18.78 -28.26 -0.48
C ALA A 29 20.20 -28.53 -0.99
N VAL A 30 20.48 -29.77 -1.37
CA VAL A 30 21.71 -30.10 -2.08
C VAL A 30 21.63 -29.43 -3.45
N SER A 31 22.47 -28.40 -3.67
CA SER A 31 22.55 -27.68 -4.94
C SER A 31 23.97 -27.72 -5.47
N LYS A 32 24.12 -28.05 -6.76
CA LYS A 32 25.38 -27.89 -7.48
C LYS A 32 25.71 -26.41 -7.65
N LYS A 33 27.00 -26.07 -7.68
CA LYS A 33 27.45 -24.70 -8.01
C LYS A 33 27.27 -24.46 -9.52
N PRO A 34 27.08 -23.20 -9.96
CA PRO A 34 27.00 -22.88 -11.39
C PRO A 34 28.19 -23.39 -12.20
N SER A 35 29.40 -23.40 -11.61
CA SER A 35 30.62 -23.91 -12.24
C SER A 35 30.68 -25.43 -12.41
N GLU A 36 29.75 -26.16 -11.80
CA GLU A 36 29.67 -27.63 -11.87
C GLU A 36 28.71 -28.11 -12.98
N PHE A 37 28.09 -27.17 -13.71
CA PHE A 37 27.23 -27.47 -14.86
C PHE A 37 27.98 -27.20 -16.17
N SER A 38 27.70 -27.99 -17.21
CA SER A 38 28.00 -27.56 -18.58
C SER A 38 27.10 -26.38 -18.99
N VAL A 39 27.42 -25.70 -20.10
CA VAL A 39 26.68 -24.51 -20.57
C VAL A 39 25.20 -24.84 -20.82
N ASP A 40 24.92 -25.95 -21.51
CA ASP A 40 23.55 -26.35 -21.86
C ASP A 40 22.75 -26.83 -20.63
N GLU A 41 23.41 -27.55 -19.71
CA GLU A 41 22.78 -27.98 -18.45
C GLU A 41 22.48 -26.80 -17.53
N LEU A 42 23.35 -25.77 -17.51
CA LEU A 42 23.16 -24.57 -16.72
C LEU A 42 21.94 -23.80 -17.21
N GLU A 43 21.80 -23.62 -18.53
CA GLU A 43 20.65 -22.95 -19.12
C GLU A 43 19.35 -23.68 -18.75
N TYR A 44 19.29 -25.01 -18.97
CA TYR A 44 18.13 -25.81 -18.59
C TYR A 44 17.80 -25.69 -17.10
N GLU A 45 18.80 -25.77 -16.22
CA GLU A 45 18.61 -25.70 -14.78
C GLU A 45 18.10 -24.33 -14.34
N LEU A 46 18.59 -23.24 -14.93
CA LEU A 46 18.10 -21.88 -14.66
C LEU A 46 16.62 -21.74 -15.06
N PHE A 47 16.23 -22.23 -16.24
CA PHE A 47 14.83 -22.22 -16.67
C PHE A 47 13.93 -23.05 -15.75
N ARG A 48 14.39 -24.25 -15.37
CA ARG A 48 13.66 -25.12 -14.44
C ARG A 48 13.46 -24.46 -13.09
N GLN A 49 14.52 -23.87 -12.51
CA GLN A 49 14.44 -23.16 -11.23
C GLN A 49 13.54 -21.94 -11.29
N PHE A 50 13.58 -21.16 -12.38
CA PHE A 50 12.69 -20.03 -12.59
C PHE A 50 11.22 -20.45 -12.61
N LEU A 51 10.89 -21.51 -13.35
CA LEU A 51 9.53 -22.05 -13.42
C LEU A 51 9.06 -22.60 -12.07
N GLU A 52 9.91 -23.34 -11.37
CA GLU A 52 9.60 -23.85 -10.02
C GLU A 52 9.40 -22.73 -9.01
N ALA A 53 10.22 -21.67 -9.06
CA ALA A 53 10.11 -20.52 -8.17
C ALA A 53 8.78 -19.77 -8.40
N LYS A 54 8.37 -19.62 -9.67
CA LYS A 54 7.07 -19.02 -10.03
C LYS A 54 5.89 -19.81 -9.48
N ALA A 55 6.03 -21.14 -9.31
CA ALA A 55 4.98 -22.00 -8.78
C ALA A 55 4.89 -22.04 -7.24
N LYS A 56 5.91 -21.60 -6.49
CA LYS A 56 6.08 -21.88 -5.04
C LYS A 56 5.78 -20.71 -4.08
N GLY A 57 5.00 -19.71 -4.49
CA GLY A 57 4.68 -18.54 -3.66
C GLY A 57 3.77 -18.78 -2.44
N ALA A 58 3.20 -19.98 -2.27
CA ALA A 58 2.11 -20.19 -1.31
C ALA A 58 2.55 -20.40 0.15
N ASN A 59 3.78 -20.83 0.41
CA ASN A 59 4.16 -21.28 1.76
C ASN A 59 4.39 -20.12 2.75
N MET A 60 4.93 -18.99 2.29
CA MET A 60 5.07 -17.80 3.15
C MET A 60 3.70 -17.30 3.59
N SER A 61 2.78 -17.14 2.63
CA SER A 61 1.42 -16.67 2.90
C SER A 61 0.64 -17.64 3.77
N MET A 62 0.74 -18.95 3.51
CA MET A 62 0.05 -19.98 4.31
C MET A 62 0.58 -20.04 5.75
N ALA A 63 1.88 -19.82 5.96
CA ALA A 63 2.46 -19.75 7.30
C ALA A 63 1.92 -18.52 8.06
N ALA A 64 1.86 -17.37 7.40
CA ALA A 64 1.31 -16.14 7.97
C ALA A 64 -0.20 -16.28 8.30
N ASP A 65 -0.99 -16.80 7.37
CA ASP A 65 -2.44 -17.04 7.56
C ASP A 65 -2.69 -18.01 8.73
N SER A 66 -1.93 -19.10 8.82
CA SER A 66 -2.08 -20.08 9.90
C SER A 66 -1.64 -19.49 11.25
N TRP A 67 -0.59 -18.68 11.26
CA TRP A 67 -0.12 -17.99 12.46
C TRP A 67 -1.19 -17.03 12.98
N LEU A 68 -1.81 -16.24 12.08
CA LEU A 68 -2.86 -15.31 12.44
C LEU A 68 -4.07 -16.02 13.05
N ALA A 69 -4.49 -17.14 12.45
CA ALA A 69 -5.59 -17.95 12.98
C ALA A 69 -5.28 -18.55 14.37
N PHE A 70 -4.04 -18.95 14.64
CA PHE A 70 -3.66 -19.46 15.96
C PHE A 70 -3.50 -18.34 17.00
N MET A 71 -2.97 -17.18 16.63
CA MET A 71 -2.92 -16.01 17.50
C MET A 71 -4.33 -15.55 17.90
N ASP A 72 -5.25 -15.52 16.95
CA ASP A 72 -6.64 -15.14 17.21
C ASP A 72 -7.30 -16.10 18.22
N ARG A 73 -7.17 -17.42 17.99
CA ARG A 73 -7.65 -18.43 18.93
C ARG A 73 -7.00 -18.30 20.30
N LEU A 74 -5.69 -18.05 20.35
CA LEU A 74 -4.96 -17.84 21.60
C LEU A 74 -5.53 -16.65 22.40
N LEU A 75 -5.90 -15.56 21.72
CA LEU A 75 -6.52 -14.39 22.36
C LEU A 75 -7.95 -14.65 22.85
N MET A 76 -8.65 -15.63 22.27
CA MET A 76 -9.99 -16.03 22.70
C MET A 76 -9.99 -16.98 23.90
N LEU A 77 -8.85 -17.62 24.22
CA LEU A 77 -8.73 -18.50 25.38
C LEU A 77 -8.73 -17.66 26.68
N ARG A 78 -9.72 -17.89 27.56
CA ARG A 78 -9.90 -17.13 28.82
C ARG A 78 -8.99 -17.56 29.98
N GLY A 79 -7.90 -18.29 29.69
CA GLY A 79 -6.91 -18.72 30.68
C GLY A 79 -7.19 -20.09 31.34
N ASP A 80 -8.31 -20.73 31.01
CA ASP A 80 -8.71 -22.01 31.61
C ASP A 80 -8.04 -23.24 30.97
N ASP A 81 -7.50 -23.12 29.74
CA ASP A 81 -6.85 -24.20 29.00
C ASP A 81 -5.36 -23.91 28.75
N VAL A 82 -4.53 -24.26 29.74
CA VAL A 82 -3.08 -24.03 29.74
C VAL A 82 -2.37 -24.88 28.68
N ASP A 83 -2.84 -26.10 28.44
CA ASP A 83 -2.23 -27.04 27.49
C ASP A 83 -2.49 -26.59 26.05
N GLU A 84 -3.71 -26.18 25.72
CA GLU A 84 -4.02 -25.61 24.41
C GLU A 84 -3.23 -24.31 24.19
N MET A 85 -3.12 -23.45 25.21
CA MET A 85 -2.32 -22.24 25.15
C MET A 85 -0.83 -22.54 24.82
N HIS A 86 -0.22 -23.51 25.49
CA HIS A 86 1.17 -23.91 25.22
C HIS A 86 1.33 -24.51 23.82
N SER A 87 0.38 -25.35 23.40
CA SER A 87 0.35 -25.95 22.07
C SER A 87 0.29 -24.87 20.97
N LEU A 88 -0.64 -23.92 21.08
CA LEU A 88 -0.78 -22.81 20.11
C LEU A 88 0.49 -21.97 20.04
N LYS A 89 1.07 -21.59 21.18
CA LYS A 89 2.32 -20.83 21.23
C LYS A 89 3.47 -21.57 20.54
N GLY A 90 3.58 -22.89 20.76
CA GLY A 90 4.57 -23.73 20.08
C GLY A 90 4.40 -23.74 18.56
N LYS A 91 3.17 -23.92 18.08
CA LYS A 91 2.85 -23.86 16.65
C LYS A 91 3.17 -22.51 16.04
N MET A 92 2.81 -21.43 16.73
CA MET A 92 3.08 -20.07 16.30
C MET A 92 4.59 -19.79 16.15
N LEU A 93 5.41 -20.21 17.13
CA LEU A 93 6.87 -20.04 17.04
C LEU A 93 7.46 -20.80 15.85
N HIS A 94 7.02 -22.03 15.61
CA HIS A 94 7.46 -22.81 14.45
C HIS A 94 7.01 -22.18 13.13
N LEU A 95 5.80 -21.64 13.06
CA LEU A 95 5.32 -20.91 11.88
C LEU A 95 6.14 -19.65 11.58
N VAL A 96 6.63 -18.93 12.61
CA VAL A 96 7.56 -17.79 12.42
C VAL A 96 8.87 -18.27 11.80
N ASP A 97 9.44 -19.38 12.27
CA ASP A 97 10.66 -19.96 11.69
C ASP A 97 10.47 -20.32 10.20
N ILE A 98 9.33 -20.96 9.87
CA ILE A 98 8.95 -21.34 8.51
C ILE A 98 8.73 -20.10 7.63
N TYR A 99 8.07 -19.06 8.15
CA TYR A 99 7.82 -17.81 7.43
C TYR A 99 9.13 -17.18 6.96
N TYR A 100 10.12 -17.04 7.85
CA TYR A 100 11.41 -16.47 7.47
C TYR A 100 12.20 -17.38 6.52
N ASP A 101 12.13 -18.70 6.69
CA ASP A 101 12.71 -19.63 5.70
C ASP A 101 12.06 -19.49 4.32
N ALA A 102 10.74 -19.33 4.26
CA ALA A 102 10.01 -19.17 3.01
C ALA A 102 10.29 -17.82 2.35
N LEU A 103 10.45 -16.76 3.16
CA LEU A 103 10.83 -15.42 2.70
C LEU A 103 12.22 -15.42 2.02
N ASP A 104 13.17 -16.15 2.59
CA ASP A 104 14.53 -16.26 2.06
C ASP A 104 14.73 -17.41 1.06
N ALA A 105 13.76 -18.32 0.92
CA ALA A 105 13.84 -19.48 0.03
C ALA A 105 14.24 -19.14 -1.42
N PRO A 106 13.73 -18.05 -2.05
CA PRO A 106 14.15 -17.67 -3.40
C PRO A 106 15.65 -17.35 -3.50
N LYS A 107 16.27 -16.90 -2.41
CA LYS A 107 17.70 -16.55 -2.34
C LYS A 107 18.55 -17.73 -1.90
N SER A 108 18.05 -18.52 -0.95
CA SER A 108 18.81 -19.59 -0.31
C SER A 108 18.65 -20.94 -0.98
N GLY A 109 17.73 -21.09 -1.94
CA GLY A 109 17.39 -22.36 -2.59
C GLY A 109 16.72 -23.38 -1.66
N LYS A 110 16.24 -22.95 -0.48
CA LYS A 110 15.59 -23.85 0.49
C LYS A 110 14.23 -24.30 -0.04
N LYS A 111 13.93 -25.60 0.06
CA LYS A 111 12.59 -26.13 -0.23
C LYS A 111 11.79 -26.17 1.06
N VAL A 112 11.02 -25.11 1.29
CA VAL A 112 10.18 -24.98 2.49
C VAL A 112 8.85 -25.67 2.25
N SER A 113 8.37 -26.43 3.23
CA SER A 113 7.03 -26.99 3.28
C SER A 113 6.44 -26.79 4.67
N ILE A 114 5.12 -26.65 4.76
CA ILE A 114 4.43 -26.49 6.04
C ILE A 114 3.86 -27.85 6.47
N PRO A 115 4.28 -28.39 7.64
CA PRO A 115 3.66 -29.54 8.27
C PRO A 115 2.14 -29.40 8.40
N HIS A 116 1.41 -30.51 8.26
CA HIS A 116 -0.06 -30.48 8.24
C HIS A 116 -0.65 -29.98 9.58
N ASP A 117 -0.03 -30.32 10.70
CA ASP A 117 -0.42 -29.92 12.06
C ASP A 117 -0.24 -28.41 12.35
N LEU A 118 0.57 -27.73 11.54
CA LEU A 118 0.78 -26.28 11.58
C LEU A 118 -0.15 -25.50 10.66
N LYS A 119 -0.94 -26.19 9.82
CA LYS A 119 -1.93 -25.53 8.95
C LYS A 119 -3.22 -25.29 9.73
N ALA A 120 -3.72 -24.06 9.70
CA ALA A 120 -5.04 -23.76 10.23
C ALA A 120 -6.13 -24.25 9.28
N ASN A 121 -7.15 -24.91 9.82
CA ASN A 121 -8.30 -25.42 9.06
C ASN A 121 -9.50 -24.47 9.08
N LYS A 122 -9.54 -23.55 10.05
CA LYS A 122 -10.53 -22.49 10.14
C LYS A 122 -9.85 -21.16 10.47
N PHE A 123 -10.44 -20.08 9.98
CA PHE A 123 -9.91 -18.72 10.07
C PHE A 123 -10.95 -17.81 10.73
N PRO A 124 -10.52 -16.75 11.42
CA PRO A 124 -11.44 -15.78 11.97
C PRO A 124 -12.20 -15.06 10.85
N HIS A 125 -13.43 -14.67 11.12
CA HIS A 125 -14.36 -14.12 10.11
C HIS A 125 -13.83 -12.86 9.43
N TYR A 126 -13.06 -12.03 10.13
CA TYR A 126 -12.44 -10.83 9.55
C TYR A 126 -11.37 -11.13 8.48
N MET A 127 -10.97 -12.39 8.28
CA MET A 127 -10.13 -12.81 7.15
C MET A 127 -10.93 -13.19 5.90
N GLU A 128 -12.26 -13.18 5.96
CA GLU A 128 -13.18 -13.32 4.82
C GLU A 128 -12.93 -14.59 3.98
N LYS A 129 -12.54 -15.70 4.63
CA LYS A 129 -12.31 -16.99 3.94
C LYS A 129 -13.61 -17.72 3.55
N GLY A 130 -14.77 -17.20 3.99
CA GLY A 130 -16.08 -17.78 3.72
C GLY A 130 -16.40 -19.06 4.52
N ASN A 131 -17.64 -19.51 4.44
CA ASN A 131 -18.08 -20.78 5.02
C ASN A 131 -17.64 -21.97 4.14
N PRO A 132 -17.26 -23.14 4.72
CA PRO A 132 -17.26 -23.51 6.14
C PRO A 132 -15.92 -23.24 6.86
N PHE A 133 -15.00 -22.49 6.23
CA PHE A 133 -13.64 -22.27 6.72
C PHE A 133 -13.51 -21.15 7.74
N SER A 134 -14.62 -20.54 8.16
CA SER A 134 -14.62 -19.38 9.06
C SER A 134 -15.20 -19.70 10.44
N TYR A 135 -14.75 -18.96 11.46
CA TYR A 135 -15.38 -18.89 12.78
C TYR A 135 -15.49 -17.42 13.21
N HIS A 136 -16.47 -17.12 14.07
CA HIS A 136 -16.63 -15.77 14.60
C HIS A 136 -15.62 -15.54 15.73
N SER A 137 -14.74 -14.57 15.55
CA SER A 137 -13.69 -14.21 16.50
C SER A 137 -14.19 -13.20 17.53
N THR A 138 -13.88 -13.46 18.80
CA THR A 138 -14.12 -12.50 19.90
C THR A 138 -12.85 -11.75 20.31
N SER A 139 -11.75 -11.91 19.55
CA SER A 139 -10.52 -11.15 19.78
C SER A 139 -10.71 -9.66 19.47
N ILE A 140 -9.71 -8.84 19.80
CA ILE A 140 -9.76 -7.39 19.51
C ILE A 140 -9.94 -7.11 18.00
N LEU A 141 -9.35 -7.93 17.12
CA LEU A 141 -9.50 -7.74 15.68
C LEU A 141 -10.90 -8.10 15.21
N GLY A 142 -11.48 -9.19 15.74
CA GLY A 142 -12.87 -9.55 15.51
C GLY A 142 -13.83 -8.44 15.95
N GLN A 143 -13.65 -7.94 17.18
CA GLN A 143 -14.47 -6.85 17.72
C GLN A 143 -14.37 -5.55 16.90
N ILE A 144 -13.17 -5.18 16.45
CA ILE A 144 -12.99 -3.99 15.58
C ILE A 144 -13.71 -4.22 14.25
N TYR A 145 -13.54 -5.40 13.65
CA TYR A 145 -14.18 -5.73 12.38
C TYR A 145 -15.70 -5.66 12.50
N ASP A 146 -16.30 -6.33 13.49
CA ASP A 146 -17.74 -6.31 13.72
C ASP A 146 -18.26 -4.90 14.03
N HIS A 147 -17.49 -4.11 14.79
CA HIS A 147 -17.86 -2.74 15.06
C HIS A 147 -17.93 -1.92 13.77
N VAL A 148 -16.94 -2.04 12.90
CA VAL A 148 -16.92 -1.35 11.60
C VAL A 148 -18.03 -1.85 10.68
N ASP A 149 -18.24 -3.17 10.62
CA ASP A 149 -19.28 -3.81 9.79
C ASP A 149 -20.71 -3.51 10.29
N SER A 150 -20.87 -3.21 11.59
CA SER A 150 -22.16 -2.82 12.18
C SER A 150 -22.62 -1.41 11.82
N PHE A 151 -21.71 -0.57 11.30
CA PHE A 151 -22.13 0.71 10.73
C PHE A 151 -22.84 0.43 9.41
N PRO A 152 -24.12 0.83 9.24
CA PRO A 152 -24.79 0.65 7.97
C PRO A 152 -23.98 1.36 6.86
N ASP A 153 -24.02 0.81 5.64
CA ASP A 153 -23.65 1.51 4.39
C ASP A 153 -24.54 2.76 4.14
N GLU A 154 -25.24 3.27 5.15
CA GLU A 154 -25.89 4.56 5.12
C GLU A 154 -24.81 5.62 5.14
N ASP A 155 -24.47 6.07 3.93
CA ASP A 155 -23.77 7.31 3.66
C ASP A 155 -22.67 7.61 4.68
N PHE A 156 -21.50 7.00 4.48
CA PHE A 156 -20.31 7.85 4.44
C PHE A 156 -20.53 8.85 3.30
N CYS A 157 -21.43 9.82 3.51
CA CYS A 157 -21.40 11.09 2.83
C CYS A 157 -19.97 11.52 3.10
N VAL A 158 -19.15 11.40 2.05
CA VAL A 158 -17.74 11.72 2.05
C VAL A 158 -17.58 12.90 2.98
N THR A 159 -16.88 12.68 4.11
CA THR A 159 -16.40 13.73 5.03
C THR A 159 -16.25 14.99 4.19
N GLU A 160 -17.15 15.96 4.37
CA GLU A 160 -17.40 17.06 3.42
C GLU A 160 -16.14 17.37 2.59
N ILE A 161 -16.18 17.29 1.27
CA ILE A 161 -14.97 17.52 0.46
C ILE A 161 -14.53 18.98 0.65
N TYR A 162 -13.58 19.20 1.56
CA TYR A 162 -13.06 20.51 1.91
C TYR A 162 -11.89 20.90 1.00
N LYS A 163 -11.82 22.20 0.70
CA LYS A 163 -10.64 22.81 0.10
C LYS A 163 -9.64 23.19 1.19
N LEU A 164 -8.36 23.18 0.86
CA LEU A 164 -7.32 23.64 1.77
C LEU A 164 -7.43 25.16 1.92
N PRO A 165 -7.53 25.72 3.15
CA PRO A 165 -7.68 27.16 3.35
C PRO A 165 -6.58 27.99 2.68
N CYS A 166 -5.35 27.47 2.61
CA CYS A 166 -4.23 28.14 1.95
C CYS A 166 -4.37 28.27 0.43
N PHE A 167 -5.30 27.54 -0.19
CA PHE A 167 -5.58 27.61 -1.62
C PHE A 167 -6.80 28.48 -1.94
N GLU A 168 -7.55 28.93 -0.93
CA GLU A 168 -8.69 29.85 -1.10
C GLU A 168 -8.21 31.29 -1.33
N VAL A 169 -7.51 31.49 -2.43
CA VAL A 169 -7.00 32.78 -2.89
C VAL A 169 -7.74 33.21 -4.17
N GLU A 170 -7.65 34.48 -4.51
CA GLU A 170 -8.23 34.98 -5.76
C GLU A 170 -7.46 34.40 -6.95
N ILE A 171 -8.18 33.66 -7.81
CA ILE A 171 -7.63 33.02 -9.00
C ILE A 171 -8.10 33.82 -10.22
N PRO A 172 -7.21 34.16 -11.18
CA PRO A 172 -7.60 34.82 -12.41
C PRO A 172 -8.75 34.07 -13.12
N PRO A 173 -9.88 34.75 -13.46
CA PRO A 173 -11.03 34.10 -14.10
C PRO A 173 -10.67 33.37 -15.41
N THR A 174 -9.71 33.92 -16.16
CA THR A 174 -9.17 33.33 -17.37
C THR A 174 -8.54 31.95 -17.14
N CYS A 175 -7.82 31.76 -16.03
CA CYS A 175 -7.27 30.46 -15.64
C CYS A 175 -8.38 29.47 -15.27
N MET A 176 -9.41 29.94 -14.54
CA MET A 176 -10.56 29.12 -14.16
C MET A 176 -11.36 28.63 -15.38
N GLU A 177 -11.65 29.51 -16.34
CA GLU A 177 -12.36 29.15 -17.58
C GLU A 177 -11.55 28.17 -18.43
N LEU A 178 -10.26 28.45 -18.61
CA LEU A 178 -9.35 27.59 -19.35
C LEU A 178 -9.33 26.16 -18.79
N TRP A 179 -9.15 26.02 -17.47
CA TRP A 179 -9.05 24.70 -16.84
C TRP A 179 -10.39 24.02 -16.63
N ARG A 180 -11.50 24.76 -16.59
CA ARG A 180 -12.84 24.18 -16.68
C ARG A 180 -13.04 23.48 -18.02
N GLY A 181 -12.69 24.14 -19.13
CA GLY A 181 -12.74 23.54 -20.46
C GLY A 181 -11.82 22.31 -20.59
N ARG A 182 -10.55 22.45 -20.18
CA ARG A 182 -9.58 21.35 -20.20
C ARG A 182 -10.00 20.17 -19.31
N TYR A 183 -10.66 20.41 -18.18
CA TYR A 183 -11.13 19.34 -17.30
C TYR A 183 -12.28 18.54 -17.93
N GLU A 184 -13.18 19.18 -18.68
CA GLU A 184 -14.20 18.48 -19.46
C GLU A 184 -13.58 17.60 -20.56
N GLU A 185 -12.54 18.10 -21.24
CA GLU A 185 -11.76 17.31 -22.19
C GLU A 185 -11.05 16.14 -21.50
N TYR A 186 -10.45 16.38 -20.34
CA TYR A 186 -9.78 15.34 -19.55
C TYR A 186 -10.73 14.21 -19.21
N LYS A 187 -11.95 14.51 -18.76
CA LYS A 187 -12.95 13.49 -18.46
C LYS A 187 -13.25 12.62 -19.69
N LYS A 188 -13.39 13.22 -20.87
CA LYS A 188 -13.63 12.48 -22.13
C LYS A 188 -12.42 11.61 -22.50
N ASP A 189 -11.21 12.15 -22.42
CA ASP A 189 -9.97 11.44 -22.73
C ASP A 189 -9.71 10.28 -21.77
N MET A 190 -9.91 10.51 -20.47
CA MET A 190 -9.73 9.51 -19.43
C MET A 190 -10.76 8.38 -19.54
N THR A 191 -12.03 8.70 -19.83
CA THR A 191 -13.05 7.69 -20.11
C THR A 191 -12.67 6.82 -21.31
N ARG A 192 -12.15 7.42 -22.39
CA ARG A 192 -11.67 6.67 -23.56
C ARG A 192 -10.49 5.76 -23.20
N ALA A 193 -9.54 6.24 -22.41
CA ALA A 193 -8.39 5.45 -21.96
C ALA A 193 -8.82 4.29 -21.04
N MET A 194 -9.78 4.51 -20.13
CA MET A 194 -10.30 3.49 -19.23
C MET A 194 -11.07 2.37 -19.95
N SER A 195 -11.74 2.71 -21.05
CA SER A 195 -12.43 1.75 -21.94
C SER A 195 -11.48 0.90 -22.80
N SER A 196 -10.17 1.11 -22.71
CA SER A 196 -9.17 0.31 -23.43
C SER A 196 -8.94 -1.05 -22.74
N GLY A 197 -8.44 -2.04 -23.49
CA GLY A 197 -8.17 -3.40 -22.98
C GLY A 197 -7.25 -3.41 -21.75
N SER A 198 -7.36 -4.44 -20.90
CA SER A 198 -6.72 -4.51 -19.57
C SER A 198 -5.21 -4.25 -19.59
N GLU A 199 -4.51 -4.74 -20.61
CA GLU A 199 -3.05 -4.62 -20.73
C GLU A 199 -2.58 -3.20 -21.11
N LEU A 200 -3.37 -2.46 -21.91
CA LEU A 200 -3.02 -1.12 -22.36
C LEU A 200 -3.60 -0.01 -21.49
N ARG A 201 -4.60 -0.32 -20.66
CA ARG A 201 -5.34 0.66 -19.85
C ARG A 201 -4.43 1.56 -19.03
N ILE A 202 -3.47 1.00 -18.30
CA ILE A 202 -2.57 1.77 -17.43
C ILE A 202 -1.73 2.74 -18.25
N THR A 203 -1.15 2.27 -19.36
CA THR A 203 -0.34 3.08 -20.27
C THR A 203 -1.15 4.23 -20.86
N SER A 204 -2.35 3.95 -21.40
CA SER A 204 -3.23 4.97 -21.96
C SER A 204 -3.66 6.01 -20.91
N CYS A 205 -3.95 5.59 -19.68
CA CYS A 205 -4.30 6.53 -18.61
C CYS A 205 -3.11 7.44 -18.25
N ASN A 206 -1.90 6.89 -18.21
CA ASN A 206 -0.68 7.66 -17.94
C ASN A 206 -0.38 8.67 -19.06
N GLU A 207 -0.64 8.31 -20.32
CA GLU A 207 -0.52 9.23 -21.45
C GLU A 207 -1.49 10.42 -21.36
N VAL A 208 -2.72 10.17 -20.92
CA VAL A 208 -3.69 11.25 -20.65
C VAL A 208 -3.15 12.19 -19.58
N ILE A 209 -2.66 11.67 -18.43
CA ILE A 209 -2.07 12.53 -17.38
C ILE A 209 -0.88 13.31 -17.92
N LYS A 210 0.00 12.68 -18.71
CA LYS A 210 1.16 13.33 -19.34
C LYS A 210 0.74 14.47 -20.27
N LYS A 211 -0.32 14.30 -21.06
CA LYS A 211 -0.89 15.36 -21.91
C LYS A 211 -1.24 16.60 -21.07
N TYR A 212 -1.98 16.43 -19.97
CA TYR A 212 -2.41 17.56 -19.14
C TYR A 212 -1.28 18.16 -18.31
N LYS A 213 -0.27 17.37 -17.90
CA LYS A 213 0.98 17.92 -17.33
C LYS A 213 1.70 18.83 -18.33
N THR A 214 1.85 18.40 -19.58
CA THR A 214 2.48 19.22 -20.63
C THR A 214 1.68 20.50 -20.90
N LEU A 215 0.35 20.45 -20.86
CA LEU A 215 -0.49 21.66 -20.98
C LEU A 215 -0.31 22.65 -19.82
N LEU A 216 -0.06 22.16 -18.61
CA LEU A 216 0.18 22.99 -17.42
C LEU A 216 1.63 23.52 -17.38
N TYR A 217 2.63 22.65 -17.51
CA TYR A 217 4.02 23.01 -17.28
C TYR A 217 4.77 23.41 -18.56
N GLY A 218 4.20 23.16 -19.74
CA GLY A 218 4.96 23.18 -20.99
C GLY A 218 6.01 22.06 -21.08
N ALA A 219 5.98 21.12 -20.14
CA ALA A 219 6.94 20.03 -19.97
C ALA A 219 6.28 18.83 -19.28
N VAL A 220 6.96 17.69 -19.27
CA VAL A 220 6.44 16.45 -18.65
C VAL A 220 6.39 16.57 -17.12
N GLU A 221 7.32 17.30 -16.53
CA GLU A 221 7.40 17.52 -15.09
C GLU A 221 7.59 19.00 -14.75
N PHE A 222 7.22 19.38 -13.52
CA PHE A 222 7.28 20.76 -13.05
C PHE A 222 8.71 21.33 -13.08
N GLU A 223 9.70 20.54 -12.68
CA GLU A 223 11.13 20.93 -12.60
C GLU A 223 11.71 21.35 -13.96
N GLN A 224 11.07 20.92 -15.04
CA GLN A 224 11.49 21.20 -16.42
C GLN A 224 10.72 22.38 -17.03
N THR A 225 9.87 23.05 -16.26
CA THR A 225 9.06 24.15 -16.77
C THR A 225 9.92 25.35 -17.13
N VAL A 226 9.72 25.89 -18.33
CA VAL A 226 10.26 27.19 -18.77
C VAL A 226 9.24 28.31 -18.61
N ARG A 227 8.03 27.97 -18.13
CA ARG A 227 6.95 28.93 -17.92
C ARG A 227 7.24 29.77 -16.67
N LYS A 228 6.67 30.97 -16.61
CA LYS A 228 6.71 31.80 -15.41
C LYS A 228 6.01 31.05 -14.27
N THR A 229 6.65 31.03 -13.11
CA THR A 229 6.16 30.31 -11.93
C THR A 229 4.78 30.80 -11.48
N GLU A 230 4.53 32.10 -11.57
CA GLU A 230 3.24 32.72 -11.23
C GLU A 230 2.11 32.20 -12.12
N ASP A 231 2.32 32.10 -13.44
CA ASP A 231 1.34 31.58 -14.38
C ASP A 231 1.02 30.11 -14.09
N VAL A 232 2.05 29.31 -13.82
CA VAL A 232 1.89 27.89 -13.45
C VAL A 232 1.14 27.74 -12.13
N PHE A 233 1.41 28.60 -11.15
CA PHE A 233 0.74 28.55 -9.85
C PHE A 233 -0.74 28.96 -9.94
N ASN A 234 -1.04 30.03 -10.68
CA ASN A 234 -2.42 30.45 -10.94
C ASN A 234 -3.23 29.34 -11.65
N GLU A 235 -2.63 28.70 -12.66
CA GLU A 235 -3.25 27.57 -13.34
C GLU A 235 -3.37 26.31 -12.45
N ALA A 236 -2.37 26.01 -11.61
CA ALA A 236 -2.42 24.90 -10.67
C ALA A 236 -3.56 25.06 -9.64
N LEU A 237 -3.73 26.27 -9.10
CA LEU A 237 -4.85 26.62 -8.22
C LEU A 237 -6.18 26.53 -8.96
N ALA A 238 -6.25 26.99 -10.22
CA ALA A 238 -7.46 26.84 -11.02
C ALA A 238 -7.86 25.36 -11.19
N ILE A 239 -6.90 24.47 -11.49
CA ILE A 239 -7.14 23.02 -11.55
C ILE A 239 -7.67 22.50 -10.22
N TYR A 240 -7.06 22.89 -9.09
CA TYR A 240 -7.50 22.48 -7.76
C TYR A 240 -8.95 22.89 -7.50
N HIS A 241 -9.33 24.14 -7.76
CA HIS A 241 -10.69 24.61 -7.54
C HIS A 241 -11.70 23.91 -8.46
N VAL A 242 -11.43 23.84 -9.76
CA VAL A 242 -12.33 23.20 -10.74
C VAL A 242 -12.61 21.74 -10.39
N THR A 243 -11.58 21.00 -9.98
CA THR A 243 -11.73 19.57 -9.63
C THR A 243 -12.46 19.36 -8.32
N TYR A 244 -12.14 20.14 -7.27
CA TYR A 244 -12.79 20.01 -5.97
C TYR A 244 -14.25 20.47 -6.04
N ASP A 245 -14.58 21.51 -6.81
CA ASP A 245 -15.98 21.93 -7.02
C ASP A 245 -16.78 20.84 -7.75
N HIS A 246 -16.16 20.17 -8.73
CA HIS A 246 -16.81 19.04 -9.40
C HIS A 246 -16.94 17.82 -8.47
N ALA A 247 -15.92 17.53 -7.67
CA ALA A 247 -15.95 16.44 -6.70
C ALA A 247 -17.04 16.65 -5.64
N ARG A 248 -17.20 17.87 -5.14
CA ARG A 248 -18.26 18.28 -4.21
C ARG A 248 -19.65 18.13 -4.82
N THR A 249 -19.87 18.64 -6.03
CA THR A 249 -21.19 18.57 -6.70
C THR A 249 -21.61 17.14 -7.06
N THR A 250 -20.67 16.20 -7.07
CA THR A 250 -20.92 14.79 -7.41
C THR A 250 -20.59 13.82 -6.27
N CYS A 251 -20.34 14.34 -5.07
CA CYS A 251 -19.97 13.59 -3.86
C CYS A 251 -18.93 12.48 -4.09
N CYS A 252 -17.89 12.75 -4.90
CA CYS A 252 -16.95 11.72 -5.35
C CYS A 252 -15.50 12.19 -5.19
N ILE A 253 -14.83 11.73 -4.11
CA ILE A 253 -13.47 12.15 -3.74
C ILE A 253 -12.41 11.76 -4.77
N GLU A 254 -12.62 10.67 -5.50
CA GLU A 254 -11.70 10.18 -6.54
C GLU A 254 -11.46 11.24 -7.64
N LYS A 255 -12.44 12.13 -7.84
CA LYS A 255 -12.37 13.21 -8.84
C LYS A 255 -11.37 14.31 -8.47
N CYS A 256 -11.02 14.45 -7.19
CA CYS A 256 -9.92 15.32 -6.74
C CYS A 256 -8.56 14.84 -7.24
N GLY A 257 -8.44 13.56 -7.63
CA GLY A 257 -7.18 12.96 -8.07
C GLY A 257 -6.55 13.64 -9.29
N PHE A 258 -7.34 14.29 -10.16
CA PHE A 258 -6.79 15.01 -11.32
C PHE A 258 -5.87 16.16 -10.90
N ALA A 259 -6.27 16.95 -9.90
CA ALA A 259 -5.47 18.07 -9.43
C ALA A 259 -4.11 17.61 -8.91
N TRP A 260 -4.07 16.54 -8.12
CA TRP A 260 -2.83 16.04 -7.55
C TRP A 260 -1.96 15.31 -8.56
N LYS A 261 -2.54 14.59 -9.53
CA LYS A 261 -1.79 13.91 -10.59
C LYS A 261 -1.16 14.87 -11.60
N VAL A 262 -1.83 15.98 -11.92
CA VAL A 262 -1.36 16.96 -12.91
C VAL A 262 -0.61 18.12 -12.25
N ALA A 263 -1.22 18.76 -11.27
CA ALA A 263 -0.72 19.97 -10.63
C ALA A 263 0.00 19.73 -9.29
N GLY A 264 0.14 18.48 -8.83
CA GLY A 264 0.61 18.15 -7.49
C GLY A 264 1.93 18.81 -7.10
N SER A 265 2.94 18.79 -7.98
CA SER A 265 4.24 19.42 -7.71
C SER A 265 4.12 20.93 -7.49
N ALA A 266 3.31 21.62 -8.31
CA ALA A 266 3.04 23.05 -8.14
C ALA A 266 2.24 23.32 -6.85
N LEU A 267 1.17 22.55 -6.59
CA LEU A 267 0.36 22.67 -5.37
C LEU A 267 1.17 22.46 -4.10
N CYS A 268 2.07 21.48 -4.07
CA CYS A 268 2.97 21.26 -2.93
C CYS A 268 3.89 22.46 -2.69
N ARG A 269 4.42 23.09 -3.75
CA ARG A 269 5.26 24.30 -3.62
C ARG A 269 4.45 25.49 -3.13
N ILE A 270 3.23 25.67 -3.64
CA ILE A 270 2.29 26.70 -3.18
C ILE A 270 1.99 26.51 -1.69
N HIS A 271 1.66 25.28 -1.27
CA HIS A 271 1.42 24.95 0.12
C HIS A 271 2.63 25.26 1.01
N ALA A 272 3.84 24.92 0.57
CA ALA A 272 5.07 25.22 1.31
C ALA A 272 5.33 26.74 1.45
N ILE A 273 4.94 27.54 0.46
CA ILE A 273 5.06 29.01 0.51
C ILE A 273 4.07 29.61 1.52
N TYR A 274 2.81 29.15 1.49
CA TYR A 274 1.76 29.64 2.40
C TYR A 274 1.90 29.12 3.84
N SER A 275 2.47 27.92 4.03
CA SER A 275 2.69 27.29 5.34
C SER A 275 3.91 27.85 6.07
N LYS A 276 4.23 29.15 5.94
CA LYS A 276 5.29 29.82 6.71
C LYS A 276 4.97 29.96 8.21
N GLU A 277 4.35 28.94 8.80
CA GLU A 277 4.53 28.54 10.20
C GLU A 277 5.17 27.13 10.26
N LYS A 278 6.47 27.10 10.58
CA LYS A 278 7.21 25.97 11.20
C LYS A 278 7.18 24.60 10.51
N GLY A 279 7.65 24.51 9.27
CA GLY A 279 8.18 23.27 8.70
C GLY A 279 9.61 23.47 8.24
N LEU A 280 10.60 23.05 9.03
CA LEU A 280 11.97 22.91 8.52
C LEU A 280 11.91 21.98 7.30
N PRO A 281 12.37 22.41 6.11
CA PRO A 281 12.58 21.49 5.02
C PRO A 281 13.76 20.61 5.43
N ILE A 282 13.50 19.40 5.92
CA ILE A 282 14.56 18.43 6.13
C ILE A 282 15.05 18.06 4.73
N LEU A 283 16.14 18.71 4.29
CA LEU A 283 16.82 18.34 3.06
C LEU A 283 17.29 16.89 3.19
N PRO A 284 17.23 16.08 2.12
CA PRO A 284 17.78 14.73 2.10
C PRO A 284 19.25 14.64 2.54
N SER A 285 20.02 15.73 2.37
CA SER A 285 21.41 15.83 2.85
C SER A 285 21.53 15.79 4.38
N ILE A 286 20.53 16.30 5.12
CA ILE A 286 20.52 16.27 6.59
C ILE A 286 20.24 14.85 7.11
N LEU A 287 19.45 14.07 6.38
CA LEU A 287 19.20 12.65 6.72
C LEU A 287 20.45 11.76 6.52
N GLN A 288 21.37 12.17 5.65
CA GLN A 288 22.63 11.48 5.42
C GLN A 288 23.67 11.72 6.52
N GLU A 289 23.52 12.78 7.32
CA GLU A 289 24.42 13.08 8.45
C GLU A 289 23.93 12.46 9.78
N ILE A 290 22.66 12.04 9.85
CA ILE A 290 22.03 11.49 11.07
C ILE A 290 21.97 9.95 11.04
N LEU A 291 22.16 9.31 9.88
CA LEU A 291 22.28 7.85 9.71
C LEU A 291 23.75 7.42 9.64
#